data_AF-Q7NEY2-F1
#
_entry.id   AF-Q7NEY2-F1
#
_cell.length_a   1.000
_cell.length_b   1.000
_cell.length_c   1.000
_cell.angle_alpha   90.00
_cell.angle_beta   90.00
_cell.angle_gamma   90.00
#
_symmetry.space_group_name_H-M   'P 1'
#
loop_
_entity.id
_entity.type
_entity.pdbx_description
1 polymer ?
#
loop_
_entity_poly.entity_id
_entity_poly.type
_entity_poly.pdbx_seq_one_letter_code
_entity_poly.pdbx_strand_id
1 'polypeptide(L)'
;MILNKGTARKWTCAGGMAAKLLPQPQGSLRNKNLFKPISNFFKLRWEAGRFGAMFSILGASVALVPTVSRAVPKPIPADPWQGFRPGNWQVRTDVENFIAANCDPYLGDDSDLTGPTERTQALWVQAQMLQQAARATARRSAGPGGTPAGAFGADYLDRREELIYGLIDPLDVEQLPVGSDCRQLALYGSERLRRLGMQLGAVETVEALAGCYGLDIGRPAATAQQAIQWTYLALLATRDPLFGRRRSVTGLDTFFDVYFQRDLARGLLVEEEAQELVDDLMIKLRLPQPTLSELYLPLAAGVDPEGRPLVTRTDFRFVNTCYNLGPAAEPHLLVLWSAALSGAFRRFCGEVTIDTSSLRYARALPLPQTGLAHTFSPDALGATRTEQVENLGLWLDGQPEGDHLGINVFGREALLSTLTRPNKFAHLTVQLAEGAVDLHSLSPLGRRQVLLQLLGSFER
;
A
#
# COMPACT_ATOMS: atom_id res chain seq x y z
N MET A 1 0.35 -40.10 -21.08
CA MET A 1 0.80 -41.46 -20.71
C MET A 1 0.08 -41.84 -19.42
N ILE A 2 -0.74 -42.88 -19.47
CA ILE A 2 -1.51 -43.43 -18.36
C ILE A 2 -0.54 -44.06 -17.36
N LEU A 3 -0.72 -43.84 -16.05
CA LEU A 3 -0.59 -44.89 -15.02
C LEU A 3 -1.22 -44.42 -13.70
N ASN A 4 -1.84 -45.39 -13.03
CA ASN A 4 -2.85 -45.29 -11.99
C ASN A 4 -2.39 -46.13 -10.78
N LYS A 5 -2.92 -45.79 -9.60
CA LYS A 5 -3.06 -46.57 -8.35
C LYS A 5 -1.89 -46.73 -7.38
N GLY A 6 -2.19 -46.44 -6.11
CA GLY A 6 -1.45 -46.89 -4.93
C GLY A 6 -2.05 -46.37 -3.62
N THR A 7 -3.07 -47.05 -3.12
CA THR A 7 -3.83 -46.76 -1.89
C THR A 7 -3.14 -47.17 -0.58
N ALA A 8 -3.40 -46.36 0.46
CA ALA A 8 -3.62 -46.69 1.89
C ALA A 8 -2.44 -47.08 2.81
N ARG A 9 -2.34 -46.38 3.96
CA ARG A 9 -2.63 -46.96 5.31
C ARG A 9 -2.76 -45.89 6.40
N LYS A 10 -3.87 -46.01 7.16
CA LYS A 10 -4.17 -45.37 8.45
C LYS A 10 -3.21 -45.88 9.54
N TRP A 11 -2.90 -45.02 10.52
CA TRP A 11 -2.46 -45.44 11.85
C TRP A 11 -3.35 -44.76 12.91
N THR A 12 -3.92 -45.57 13.79
CA THR A 12 -4.77 -45.21 14.93
C THR A 12 -3.99 -45.36 16.25
N CYS A 13 -4.33 -44.52 17.22
CA CYS A 13 -3.81 -44.46 18.59
C CYS A 13 -4.17 -45.65 19.49
N ALA A 14 -3.27 -45.94 20.44
CA ALA A 14 -3.49 -46.43 21.82
C ALA A 14 -2.10 -46.38 22.51
N GLY A 15 -1.85 -46.04 23.79
CA GLY A 15 -2.60 -45.70 24.98
C GLY A 15 -1.63 -45.84 26.19
N GLY A 16 -1.91 -45.23 27.35
CA GLY A 16 -1.36 -45.68 28.64
C GLY A 16 -0.55 -44.67 29.47
N MET A 17 -1.08 -44.37 30.66
CA MET A 17 -0.63 -43.43 31.71
C MET A 17 0.64 -43.84 32.48
N ALA A 18 1.34 -42.86 33.08
CA ALA A 18 1.82 -42.94 34.47
C ALA A 18 2.16 -41.55 35.04
N ALA A 19 1.48 -41.18 36.13
CA ALA A 19 1.80 -40.03 36.97
C ALA A 19 2.96 -40.35 37.94
N LYS A 20 3.86 -39.39 38.18
CA LYS A 20 4.76 -39.41 39.36
C LYS A 20 5.01 -37.99 39.87
N LEU A 21 4.93 -37.90 41.20
CA LEU A 21 4.98 -36.71 42.04
C LEU A 21 6.37 -36.04 42.09
N LEU A 22 6.32 -34.74 42.41
CA LEU A 22 7.39 -33.75 42.65
C LEU A 22 8.48 -34.17 43.67
N PRO A 23 9.61 -33.44 43.67
CA PRO A 23 9.85 -32.58 44.83
C PRO A 23 10.22 -31.12 44.47
N GLN A 24 9.75 -30.19 45.30
CA GLN A 24 10.10 -28.77 45.34
C GLN A 24 11.51 -28.55 45.91
N PRO A 25 12.21 -27.46 45.51
CA PRO A 25 13.02 -26.71 46.45
C PRO A 25 12.56 -25.26 46.59
N GLN A 26 12.81 -24.75 47.79
CA GLN A 26 12.27 -23.54 48.39
C GLN A 26 12.81 -22.24 47.79
N GLY A 27 11.92 -21.25 47.71
CA GLY A 27 12.13 -19.82 47.97
C GLY A 27 13.40 -19.12 47.45
N SER A 28 13.24 -18.29 46.42
CA SER A 28 13.79 -16.93 46.47
C SER A 28 12.84 -15.93 45.81
N LEU A 29 12.51 -14.88 46.55
CA LEU A 29 11.67 -13.75 46.13
C LEU A 29 12.43 -12.91 45.11
N ARG A 30 12.02 -12.95 43.83
CA ARG A 30 12.28 -11.87 42.86
C ARG A 30 11.08 -11.68 41.93
N ASN A 31 10.59 -10.45 41.90
CA ASN A 31 9.47 -9.92 41.12
C ASN A 31 9.30 -10.56 39.72
N LYS A 32 8.17 -11.26 39.52
CA LYS A 32 7.64 -11.63 38.19
C LYS A 32 6.36 -10.84 37.96
N ASN A 33 6.48 -9.63 37.44
CA ASN A 33 5.36 -8.86 36.88
C ASN A 33 5.85 -7.88 35.80
N LEU A 34 6.69 -8.36 34.88
CA LEU A 34 6.91 -7.67 33.61
C LEU A 34 6.93 -8.72 32.50
N PHE A 35 6.22 -8.39 31.42
CA PHE A 35 6.12 -9.10 30.13
C PHE A 35 4.98 -10.13 29.96
N LYS A 36 3.90 -9.66 29.32
CA LYS A 36 2.90 -10.42 28.55
C LYS A 36 2.62 -9.68 27.23
N PRO A 37 2.23 -10.40 26.15
CA PRO A 37 2.16 -9.91 24.77
C PRO A 37 1.03 -8.88 24.49
N ILE A 38 1.16 -8.18 23.36
CA ILE A 38 0.41 -6.98 22.90
C ILE A 38 -1.12 -7.22 22.73
N SER A 39 -1.62 -8.45 22.80
CA SER A 39 -3.05 -8.77 22.64
C SER A 39 -3.97 -8.40 23.83
N ASN A 40 -3.50 -7.63 24.82
CA ASN A 40 -4.31 -7.25 25.99
C ASN A 40 -4.45 -5.74 26.23
N PHE A 41 -4.08 -4.87 25.28
CA PHE A 41 -4.30 -3.42 25.45
C PHE A 41 -5.79 -3.01 25.38
N PHE A 42 -6.67 -3.89 24.87
CA PHE A 42 -8.13 -3.72 24.91
C PHE A 42 -8.79 -4.67 25.92
N LYS A 43 -8.63 -4.37 27.21
CA LYS A 43 -9.56 -4.81 28.27
C LYS A 43 -9.60 -3.75 29.37
N LEU A 44 -10.11 -2.57 29.05
CA LEU A 44 -10.67 -1.72 30.10
C LEU A 44 -11.97 -2.37 30.56
N ARG A 45 -11.90 -2.85 31.80
CA ARG A 45 -12.98 -3.44 32.57
C ARG A 45 -14.14 -2.46 32.67
N TRP A 46 -15.24 -2.80 32.02
CA TRP A 46 -16.55 -2.18 32.21
C TRP A 46 -17.05 -2.57 33.60
N GLU A 47 -16.81 -1.73 34.61
CA GLU A 47 -17.51 -1.83 35.88
C GLU A 47 -18.77 -0.97 35.81
N ALA A 48 -19.91 -1.64 35.61
CA ALA A 48 -21.22 -1.07 35.84
C ALA A 48 -21.34 -0.71 37.33
N GLY A 49 -21.59 0.56 37.63
CA GLY A 49 -22.03 0.99 38.96
C GLY A 49 -21.26 2.17 39.55
N ARG A 50 -21.46 3.37 38.98
CA ARG A 50 -21.53 4.67 39.70
C ARG A 50 -21.48 5.82 38.70
N PHE A 51 -22.60 6.09 38.05
CA PHE A 51 -22.97 7.43 37.55
C PHE A 51 -24.49 7.41 37.32
N GLY A 52 -25.23 7.27 38.41
CA GLY A 52 -26.63 7.65 38.45
C GLY A 52 -26.71 9.14 38.79
N ALA A 53 -27.52 9.88 38.04
CA ALA A 53 -27.80 11.32 38.16
C ALA A 53 -26.82 12.26 37.43
N MET A 54 -26.87 12.27 36.10
CA MET A 54 -26.85 13.52 35.32
C MET A 54 -27.26 13.35 33.85
N PHE A 55 -28.37 12.67 33.55
CA PHE A 55 -29.01 12.80 32.24
C PHE A 55 -30.53 12.71 32.40
N SER A 56 -31.14 13.88 32.53
CA SER A 56 -32.54 14.12 32.24
C SER A 56 -32.60 15.47 31.57
N ILE A 57 -33.42 15.57 30.52
CA ILE A 57 -33.59 16.70 29.59
C ILE A 57 -32.79 16.56 28.28
N LEU A 58 -33.25 15.64 27.42
CA LEU A 58 -33.78 15.91 26.07
C LEU A 58 -33.93 14.57 25.35
N GLY A 59 -35.17 14.21 25.03
CA GLY A 59 -35.50 12.98 24.33
C GLY A 59 -34.98 13.00 22.90
N ALA A 60 -33.89 12.28 22.65
CA ALA A 60 -33.54 11.78 21.33
C ALA A 60 -33.40 10.26 21.46
N SER A 61 -34.27 9.52 20.78
CA SER A 61 -34.11 8.08 20.63
C SER A 61 -32.75 7.82 19.98
N VAL A 62 -31.86 7.16 20.71
CA VAL A 62 -30.64 6.59 20.14
C VAL A 62 -31.11 5.51 19.17
N ALA A 63 -31.17 5.85 17.89
CA ALA A 63 -31.32 4.87 16.83
C ALA A 63 -30.14 3.89 16.97
N LEU A 64 -30.45 2.59 17.04
CA LEU A 64 -29.46 1.54 16.90
C LEU A 64 -28.64 1.84 15.64
N VAL A 65 -27.34 2.03 15.81
CA VAL A 65 -26.38 2.05 14.70
C VAL A 65 -26.61 0.76 13.91
N PRO A 66 -26.93 0.82 12.62
CA PRO A 66 -27.11 -0.39 11.83
C PRO A 66 -25.78 -1.13 11.84
N THR A 67 -25.81 -2.38 12.31
CA THR A 67 -24.71 -3.32 12.10
C THR A 67 -24.42 -3.38 10.61
N VAL A 68 -23.21 -2.96 10.21
CA VAL A 68 -22.70 -3.09 8.85
C VAL A 68 -23.00 -4.51 8.38
N SER A 69 -23.86 -4.62 7.37
CA SER A 69 -24.25 -5.89 6.78
C SER A 69 -23.00 -6.52 6.19
N ARG A 70 -22.53 -7.60 6.79
CA ARG A 70 -21.41 -8.42 6.32
C ARG A 70 -21.66 -8.77 4.85
N ALA A 71 -20.86 -8.20 3.95
CA ALA A 71 -20.93 -8.56 2.53
C ALA A 71 -20.75 -10.08 2.41
N VAL A 72 -21.70 -10.74 1.75
CA VAL A 72 -21.59 -12.17 1.45
C VAL A 72 -20.31 -12.36 0.63
N PRO A 73 -19.41 -13.29 0.99
CA PRO A 73 -18.21 -13.55 0.21
C PRO A 73 -18.58 -13.80 -1.24
N LYS A 74 -18.05 -13.00 -2.16
CA LYS A 74 -18.40 -13.11 -3.57
C LYS A 74 -17.92 -14.45 -4.12
N PRO A 75 -18.69 -15.09 -4.99
CA PRO A 75 -18.33 -16.40 -5.52
C PRO A 75 -17.03 -16.30 -6.32
N ILE A 76 -16.06 -17.14 -5.95
CA ILE A 76 -14.79 -17.26 -6.67
C ILE A 76 -15.06 -18.02 -7.97
N PRO A 77 -14.69 -17.47 -9.16
CA PRO A 77 -14.82 -18.19 -10.42
C PRO A 77 -14.08 -19.53 -10.38
N ALA A 78 -14.70 -20.59 -10.93
CA ALA A 78 -14.09 -21.91 -10.98
C ALA A 78 -12.86 -21.96 -11.89
N ASP A 79 -12.89 -21.20 -12.99
CA ASP A 79 -11.75 -20.95 -13.87
C ASP A 79 -11.20 -19.53 -13.59
N PRO A 80 -10.01 -19.41 -12.99
CA PRO A 80 -9.38 -18.12 -12.71
C PRO A 80 -9.11 -17.27 -13.94
N TRP A 81 -8.99 -17.90 -15.13
CA TRP A 81 -8.67 -17.21 -16.38
C TRP A 81 -9.90 -16.89 -17.23
N GLN A 82 -11.10 -17.25 -16.75
CA GLN A 82 -12.35 -17.01 -17.45
C GLN A 82 -12.52 -15.52 -17.78
N GLY A 83 -12.62 -15.21 -19.07
CA GLY A 83 -12.85 -13.86 -19.59
C GLY A 83 -11.59 -13.14 -20.07
N PHE A 84 -10.40 -13.70 -19.87
CA PHE A 84 -9.17 -13.16 -20.46
C PHE A 84 -8.99 -13.62 -21.92
N ARG A 85 -8.45 -12.73 -22.75
CA ARG A 85 -8.02 -13.02 -24.12
C ARG A 85 -6.83 -14.00 -24.06
N PRO A 86 -6.87 -15.09 -24.86
CA PRO A 86 -5.80 -16.09 -24.86
C PRO A 86 -4.49 -15.49 -25.38
N GLY A 87 -3.37 -16.09 -24.99
CA GLY A 87 -2.04 -15.63 -25.40
C GLY A 87 -0.93 -16.58 -24.96
N ASN A 88 0.30 -16.23 -25.30
CA ASN A 88 1.49 -16.99 -24.92
C ASN A 88 1.65 -17.10 -23.39
N TRP A 89 1.09 -16.14 -22.64
CA TRP A 89 1.05 -16.12 -21.18
C TRP A 89 0.36 -17.35 -20.54
N GLN A 90 -0.47 -18.08 -21.29
CA GLN A 90 -1.11 -19.32 -20.82
C GLN A 90 -0.18 -20.54 -20.93
N VAL A 91 0.86 -20.45 -21.77
CA VAL A 91 1.80 -21.55 -22.06
C VAL A 91 3.09 -21.41 -21.25
N ARG A 92 3.51 -20.17 -20.96
CA ARG A 92 4.72 -19.84 -20.20
C ARG A 92 4.51 -18.58 -19.37
N THR A 93 5.35 -18.36 -18.37
CA THR A 93 5.36 -17.09 -17.62
C THR A 93 5.69 -15.92 -18.55
N ASP A 94 4.70 -15.08 -18.84
CA ASP A 94 4.80 -13.94 -19.76
C ASP A 94 3.77 -12.85 -19.37
N VAL A 95 4.09 -12.09 -18.31
CA VAL A 95 3.20 -11.05 -17.76
C VAL A 95 2.99 -9.90 -18.76
N GLU A 96 4.02 -9.57 -19.53
CA GLU A 96 3.94 -8.54 -20.57
C GLU A 96 2.95 -8.95 -21.67
N ASN A 97 3.00 -10.19 -22.15
CA ASN A 97 2.00 -10.69 -23.09
C ASN A 97 0.59 -10.73 -22.49
N PHE A 98 0.45 -11.05 -21.19
CA PHE A 98 -0.85 -11.01 -20.50
C PHE A 98 -1.44 -9.59 -20.50
N ILE A 99 -0.65 -8.58 -20.10
CA ILE A 99 -1.09 -7.18 -20.09
C ILE A 99 -1.39 -6.71 -21.52
N ALA A 100 -0.49 -6.92 -22.47
CA ALA A 100 -0.67 -6.49 -23.86
C ALA A 100 -1.91 -7.11 -24.52
N ALA A 101 -2.27 -8.35 -24.17
CA ALA A 101 -3.45 -9.01 -24.71
C ALA A 101 -4.76 -8.54 -24.06
N ASN A 102 -4.74 -8.11 -22.80
CA ASN A 102 -5.94 -7.92 -21.99
C ASN A 102 -6.20 -6.50 -21.50
N CYS A 103 -5.21 -5.62 -21.57
CA CYS A 103 -5.32 -4.24 -21.11
C CYS A 103 -5.84 -3.37 -22.25
N ASP A 104 -7.00 -2.74 -22.03
CA ASP A 104 -7.56 -1.77 -22.95
C ASP A 104 -7.32 -0.34 -22.39
N PRO A 105 -6.92 0.64 -23.24
CA PRO A 105 -6.67 2.00 -22.80
C PRO A 105 -7.96 2.66 -22.30
N TYR A 106 -7.85 3.42 -21.21
CA TYR A 106 -8.94 4.20 -20.65
C TYR A 106 -8.97 5.61 -21.25
N LEU A 107 -10.05 5.94 -21.94
CA LEU A 107 -10.25 7.22 -22.62
C LEU A 107 -11.22 8.16 -21.88
N GLY A 108 -11.75 7.72 -20.73
CA GLY A 108 -12.63 8.53 -19.89
C GLY A 108 -11.87 9.54 -19.02
N ASP A 109 -12.58 10.08 -18.04
CA ASP A 109 -12.05 11.00 -17.04
C ASP A 109 -12.28 10.47 -15.61
N ASP A 110 -12.09 11.35 -14.64
CA ASP A 110 -12.22 11.13 -13.20
C ASP A 110 -13.67 11.21 -12.67
N SER A 111 -14.67 11.45 -13.52
CA SER A 111 -16.07 11.67 -13.08
C SER A 111 -16.72 10.47 -12.40
N ASP A 112 -16.31 9.25 -12.74
CA ASP A 112 -16.84 8.02 -12.15
C ASP A 112 -16.05 7.56 -10.91
N LEU A 113 -15.04 8.32 -10.45
CA LEU A 113 -14.28 7.97 -9.25
C LEU A 113 -15.14 8.11 -8.00
N THR A 114 -14.95 7.19 -7.07
CA THR A 114 -15.70 7.16 -5.81
C THR A 114 -14.83 7.65 -4.65
N GLY A 115 -15.49 8.29 -3.68
CA GLY A 115 -14.86 8.64 -2.41
C GLY A 115 -14.55 7.40 -1.55
N PRO A 116 -13.93 7.60 -0.36
CA PRO A 116 -13.59 6.51 0.53
C PRO A 116 -14.85 5.93 1.20
N THR A 117 -14.97 4.61 1.19
CA THR A 117 -16.04 3.89 1.90
C THR A 117 -15.92 4.06 3.42
N GLU A 118 -16.97 3.73 4.17
CA GLU A 118 -16.92 3.72 5.65
C GLU A 118 -15.82 2.79 6.19
N ARG A 119 -15.64 1.63 5.54
CA ARG A 119 -14.58 0.66 5.87
C ARG A 119 -13.20 1.25 5.62
N THR A 120 -12.96 1.87 4.47
CA THR A 120 -11.70 2.57 4.17
C THR A 120 -11.40 3.64 5.21
N GLN A 121 -12.39 4.45 5.57
CA GLN A 121 -12.23 5.50 6.59
C GLN A 121 -11.88 4.91 7.96
N ALA A 122 -12.57 3.84 8.38
CA ALA A 122 -12.33 3.17 9.65
C ALA A 122 -10.91 2.58 9.71
N LEU A 123 -10.48 1.87 8.66
CA LEU A 123 -9.12 1.35 8.54
C LEU A 123 -8.09 2.47 8.54
N TRP A 124 -8.33 3.55 7.80
CA TRP A 124 -7.38 4.64 7.70
C TRP A 124 -7.16 5.35 9.04
N VAL A 125 -8.21 5.56 9.84
CA VAL A 125 -8.07 6.11 11.20
C VAL A 125 -7.17 5.21 12.06
N GLN A 126 -7.33 3.90 11.99
CA GLN A 126 -6.48 2.96 12.73
C GLN A 126 -5.02 3.02 12.25
N ALA A 127 -4.80 3.10 10.93
CA ALA A 127 -3.46 3.22 10.35
C ALA A 127 -2.77 4.52 10.80
N GLN A 128 -3.49 5.64 10.82
CA GLN A 128 -2.97 6.92 11.31
C GLN A 128 -2.60 6.86 12.80
N MET A 129 -3.41 6.20 13.63
CA MET A 129 -3.08 5.98 15.04
C MET A 129 -1.79 5.15 15.19
N LEU A 130 -1.63 4.09 14.40
CA LEU A 130 -0.42 3.27 14.41
C LEU A 130 0.82 4.06 13.97
N GLN A 131 0.72 4.84 12.90
CA GLN A 131 1.79 5.74 12.44
C GLN A 131 2.16 6.78 13.52
N GLN A 132 1.16 7.36 14.20
CA GLN A 132 1.39 8.32 15.28
C GLN A 132 2.08 7.66 16.49
N ALA A 133 1.68 6.45 16.86
CA ALA A 133 2.30 5.67 17.92
C ALA A 133 3.76 5.30 17.57
N ALA A 134 4.03 4.86 16.34
CA ALA A 134 5.37 4.55 15.86
C ALA A 134 6.30 5.78 15.95
N ARG A 135 5.81 6.96 15.55
CA ARG A 135 6.54 8.24 15.67
C ARG A 135 6.85 8.62 17.12
N ALA A 136 5.90 8.39 18.05
CA ALA A 136 6.10 8.68 19.46
C ALA A 136 7.16 7.77 20.09
N THR A 137 7.18 6.50 19.69
CA THR A 137 8.15 5.50 20.17
C THR A 137 9.54 5.74 19.58
N ALA A 138 9.66 6.07 18.28
CA ALA A 138 10.93 6.41 17.64
C ALA A 138 11.64 7.62 18.27
N ARG A 139 10.89 8.55 18.88
CA ARG A 139 11.43 9.70 19.64
C ARG A 139 11.99 9.32 21.02
N ARG A 140 11.67 8.13 21.55
CA ARG A 140 12.20 7.58 22.80
C ARG A 140 13.13 6.43 22.41
N SER A 141 14.41 6.76 22.20
CA SER A 141 15.50 5.87 21.78
C SER A 141 15.31 4.37 22.06
N ALA A 142 15.60 3.57 21.02
CA ALA A 142 15.66 2.12 20.98
C ALA A 142 16.28 1.48 22.23
N GLY A 143 15.47 0.74 22.99
CA GLY A 143 15.93 -0.22 23.99
C GLY A 143 15.96 -1.63 23.37
N PRO A 144 16.94 -2.48 23.71
CA PRO A 144 17.03 -3.84 23.20
C PRO A 144 16.01 -4.70 23.94
N GLY A 145 14.82 -4.84 23.36
CA GLY A 145 13.76 -5.70 23.86
C GLY A 145 13.37 -6.73 22.82
N GLY A 146 14.30 -7.63 22.46
CA GLY A 146 14.02 -8.73 21.55
C GLY A 146 13.10 -9.76 22.20
N THR A 147 11.93 -9.98 21.61
CA THR A 147 11.13 -11.21 21.81
C THR A 147 11.74 -12.30 20.92
N PRO A 148 11.78 -13.58 21.32
CA PRO A 148 12.46 -14.61 20.53
C PRO A 148 11.81 -14.77 19.16
N ALA A 149 12.64 -14.87 18.11
CA ALA A 149 12.24 -15.20 16.76
C ALA A 149 11.53 -16.56 16.70
N GLY A 150 10.37 -16.61 16.03
CA GLY A 150 9.65 -17.84 15.76
C GLY A 150 8.48 -17.58 14.81
N ALA A 151 8.54 -18.21 13.63
CA ALA A 151 7.51 -18.37 12.57
C ALA A 151 6.50 -17.23 12.38
N PHE A 152 6.41 -16.69 11.15
CA PHE A 152 5.46 -15.64 10.76
C PHE A 152 4.10 -15.75 11.48
N GLY A 153 3.73 -14.74 12.26
CA GLY A 153 2.38 -14.57 12.78
C GLY A 153 1.53 -13.77 11.78
N ALA A 154 0.25 -14.13 11.63
CA ALA A 154 -0.66 -13.22 10.95
C ALA A 154 -0.90 -11.99 11.82
N ASP A 155 -0.71 -10.81 11.24
CA ASP A 155 -0.94 -9.54 11.92
C ASP A 155 -1.88 -8.67 11.08
N TYR A 156 -2.78 -7.98 11.78
CA TYR A 156 -3.89 -7.24 11.18
C TYR A 156 -3.98 -5.87 11.85
N LEU A 157 -4.27 -4.85 11.06
CA LEU A 157 -4.76 -3.56 11.53
C LEU A 157 -6.18 -3.74 12.09
N ASP A 158 -7.10 -4.24 11.26
CA ASP A 158 -8.43 -4.69 11.67
C ASP A 158 -8.91 -5.85 10.79
N ARG A 159 -8.87 -7.06 11.33
CA ARG A 159 -9.26 -8.27 10.59
C ARG A 159 -10.69 -8.23 10.05
N ARG A 160 -11.59 -7.44 10.63
CA ARG A 160 -13.00 -7.37 10.19
C ARG A 160 -13.20 -6.44 9.01
N GLU A 161 -12.38 -5.40 8.94
CA GLU A 161 -12.52 -4.34 7.95
C GLU A 161 -11.55 -4.50 6.79
N GLU A 162 -10.42 -5.21 6.95
CA GLU A 162 -9.46 -5.42 5.86
C GLU A 162 -9.98 -6.31 4.74
N LEU A 163 -9.72 -5.88 3.50
CA LEU A 163 -9.89 -6.66 2.28
C LEU A 163 -8.58 -7.24 1.77
N ILE A 164 -7.48 -6.54 1.99
CA ILE A 164 -6.11 -6.91 1.66
C ILE A 164 -5.34 -7.10 2.96
N TYR A 165 -4.98 -8.35 3.24
CA TYR A 165 -4.24 -8.75 4.43
C TYR A 165 -2.73 -8.70 4.19
N GLY A 166 -1.98 -8.60 5.29
CA GLY A 166 -0.53 -8.68 5.26
C GLY A 166 0.10 -7.53 6.03
N LEU A 167 0.75 -7.87 7.13
CA LEU A 167 1.72 -7.07 7.87
C LEU A 167 2.85 -8.02 8.29
N ILE A 168 4.08 -7.52 8.40
CA ILE A 168 5.22 -8.30 8.90
C ILE A 168 5.82 -7.57 10.11
N ASP A 169 6.10 -8.33 11.17
CA ASP A 169 6.86 -7.81 12.31
C ASP A 169 8.29 -7.45 11.86
N PRO A 170 8.80 -6.25 12.15
CA PRO A 170 10.19 -5.88 11.88
C PRO A 170 11.24 -6.91 12.34
N LEU A 171 10.95 -7.69 13.38
CA LEU A 171 11.83 -8.75 13.89
C LEU A 171 11.90 -9.99 12.98
N ASP A 172 10.88 -10.23 12.16
CA ASP A 172 10.81 -11.37 11.24
C ASP A 172 11.49 -11.10 9.90
N VAL A 173 11.88 -9.84 9.65
CA VAL A 173 12.52 -9.40 8.41
C VAL A 173 13.82 -10.15 8.16
N GLU A 174 14.63 -10.38 9.19
CA GLU A 174 15.91 -11.07 9.03
C GLU A 174 15.77 -12.49 8.45
N GLN A 175 14.59 -13.11 8.63
CA GLN A 175 14.27 -14.45 8.14
C GLN A 175 13.79 -14.46 6.68
N LEU A 176 13.44 -13.30 6.11
CA LEU A 176 12.95 -13.20 4.75
C LEU A 176 14.07 -13.43 3.72
N PRO A 177 13.77 -14.11 2.61
CA PRO A 177 14.74 -14.31 1.54
C PRO A 177 15.14 -12.97 0.94
N VAL A 178 16.45 -12.78 0.83
CA VAL A 178 17.05 -11.66 0.09
C VAL A 178 17.00 -12.02 -1.38
N GLY A 179 16.37 -11.19 -2.20
CA GLY A 179 16.40 -11.49 -3.62
C GLY A 179 15.64 -10.53 -4.52
N SER A 180 16.28 -10.24 -5.65
CA SER A 180 15.67 -9.90 -6.94
C SER A 180 14.71 -10.99 -7.47
N ASP A 181 14.48 -12.05 -6.71
CA ASP A 181 13.91 -13.33 -7.14
C ASP A 181 12.45 -13.22 -7.56
N CYS A 182 11.61 -12.38 -6.95
CA CYS A 182 10.23 -12.20 -7.44
C CYS A 182 10.17 -11.54 -8.83
N ARG A 183 11.04 -10.55 -9.10
CA ARG A 183 11.12 -9.89 -10.41
C ARG A 183 11.73 -10.82 -11.46
N GLN A 184 12.73 -11.60 -11.07
CA GLN A 184 13.30 -12.65 -11.92
C GLN A 184 12.33 -13.82 -12.15
N LEU A 185 11.50 -14.19 -11.17
CA LEU A 185 10.43 -15.19 -11.29
C LEU A 185 9.40 -14.73 -12.32
N ALA A 186 9.01 -13.45 -12.27
CA ALA A 186 8.11 -12.86 -13.26
C ALA A 186 8.73 -12.77 -14.66
N LEU A 187 10.04 -12.52 -14.80
CA LEU A 187 10.73 -12.35 -16.09
C LEU A 187 11.20 -13.67 -16.72
N TYR A 188 11.62 -14.65 -15.91
CA TYR A 188 12.25 -15.89 -16.39
C TYR A 188 11.40 -17.13 -16.15
N GLY A 189 10.36 -17.05 -15.32
CA GLY A 189 9.50 -18.18 -14.94
C GLY A 189 10.17 -19.14 -13.93
N SER A 190 9.34 -19.80 -13.13
CA SER A 190 9.77 -20.69 -12.05
C SER A 190 10.58 -21.90 -12.53
N GLU A 191 10.31 -22.42 -13.73
CA GLU A 191 11.07 -23.54 -14.30
C GLU A 191 12.51 -23.16 -14.68
N ARG A 192 12.71 -21.98 -15.26
CA ARG A 192 14.05 -21.53 -15.68
C ARG A 192 14.94 -21.25 -14.48
N LEU A 193 14.37 -20.66 -13.41
CA LEU A 193 15.08 -20.40 -12.16
C LEU A 193 15.41 -21.68 -11.39
N ARG A 194 14.49 -22.66 -11.35
CA ARG A 194 14.79 -24.01 -10.84
C ARG A 194 15.93 -24.69 -11.60
N ARG A 195 15.97 -24.55 -12.94
CA ARG A 195 17.06 -25.13 -13.77
C ARG A 195 18.41 -24.45 -13.55
N LEU A 196 18.42 -23.20 -13.11
CA LEU A 196 19.63 -22.41 -12.80
C LEU A 196 20.07 -22.56 -11.32
N GLY A 197 19.38 -23.38 -10.52
CA GLY A 197 19.69 -23.55 -9.10
C GLY A 197 19.32 -22.33 -8.23
N MET A 198 18.51 -21.40 -8.75
CA MET A 198 18.12 -20.15 -8.09
C MET A 198 16.69 -20.27 -7.50
N GLN A 199 16.69 -20.44 -6.17
CA GLN A 199 15.69 -20.33 -5.10
C GLN A 199 14.22 -20.77 -5.27
N LEU A 200 13.88 -21.88 -4.59
CA LEU A 200 12.54 -22.24 -4.11
C LEU A 200 12.10 -21.43 -2.87
N GLY A 201 13.06 -20.89 -2.10
CA GLY A 201 12.80 -20.28 -0.79
C GLY A 201 11.90 -19.03 -0.81
N ALA A 202 11.96 -18.21 -1.86
CA ALA A 202 11.06 -17.06 -2.00
C ALA A 202 9.61 -17.48 -2.15
N VAL A 203 9.33 -18.47 -3.01
CA VAL A 203 7.97 -18.99 -3.23
C VAL A 203 7.44 -19.66 -1.97
N GLU A 204 8.26 -20.49 -1.32
CA GLU A 204 7.91 -21.13 -0.04
C GLU A 204 7.61 -20.10 1.06
N THR A 205 8.33 -18.97 1.08
CA THR A 205 8.08 -17.87 2.03
C THR A 205 6.76 -17.17 1.72
N VAL A 206 6.44 -16.91 0.45
CA VAL A 206 5.14 -16.31 0.08
C VAL A 206 3.99 -17.26 0.46
N GLU A 207 4.15 -18.57 0.20
CA GLU A 207 3.17 -19.58 0.58
C GLU A 207 3.00 -19.69 2.10
N ALA A 208 4.10 -19.67 2.86
CA ALA A 208 4.06 -19.68 4.32
C ALA A 208 3.35 -18.43 4.86
N LEU A 209 3.70 -17.24 4.35
CA LEU A 209 3.07 -15.98 4.74
C LEU A 209 1.57 -15.99 4.41
N ALA A 210 1.19 -16.40 3.20
CA ALA A 210 -0.21 -16.54 2.80
C ALA A 210 -0.96 -17.53 3.71
N GLY A 211 -0.33 -18.65 4.07
CA GLY A 211 -0.86 -19.65 4.99
C GLY A 211 -1.20 -19.08 6.36
N CYS A 212 -0.41 -18.13 6.87
CA CYS A 212 -0.72 -17.44 8.14
C CYS A 212 -2.04 -16.68 8.07
N TYR A 213 -2.36 -16.07 6.93
CA TYR A 213 -3.62 -15.38 6.68
C TYR A 213 -4.77 -16.30 6.26
N GLY A 214 -4.53 -17.61 6.17
CA GLY A 214 -5.51 -18.60 5.71
C GLY A 214 -5.81 -18.50 4.21
N LEU A 215 -4.86 -18.00 3.42
CA LEU A 215 -4.98 -17.82 1.98
C LEU A 215 -4.28 -18.98 1.23
N ASP A 216 -4.99 -19.58 0.28
CA ASP A 216 -4.43 -20.61 -0.63
C ASP A 216 -3.98 -19.96 -1.93
N ILE A 217 -2.69 -19.68 -2.05
CA ILE A 217 -2.08 -19.09 -3.24
C ILE A 217 -1.55 -20.13 -4.24
N GLY A 218 -1.83 -21.42 -4.02
CA GLY A 218 -1.42 -22.50 -4.93
C GLY A 218 -2.15 -22.49 -6.28
N ARG A 219 -3.12 -21.58 -6.44
CA ARG A 219 -3.87 -21.34 -7.67
C ARG A 219 -3.71 -19.90 -8.15
N PRO A 220 -3.83 -19.65 -9.47
CA PRO A 220 -3.87 -18.29 -9.99
C PRO A 220 -5.01 -17.49 -9.36
N ALA A 221 -4.80 -16.18 -9.20
CA ALA A 221 -5.82 -15.27 -8.74
C ALA A 221 -7.05 -15.32 -9.67
N ALA A 222 -8.23 -15.53 -9.09
CA ALA A 222 -9.48 -15.64 -9.81
C ALA A 222 -10.33 -14.37 -9.74
N THR A 223 -9.98 -13.40 -8.90
CA THR A 223 -10.65 -12.09 -8.76
C THR A 223 -9.64 -10.95 -8.65
N ALA A 224 -10.08 -9.71 -8.84
CA ALA A 224 -9.25 -8.52 -8.65
C ALA A 224 -8.68 -8.42 -7.22
N GLN A 225 -9.50 -8.73 -6.20
CA GLN A 225 -9.04 -8.80 -4.81
C GLN A 225 -7.89 -9.80 -4.63
N GLN A 226 -8.01 -11.00 -5.22
CA GLN A 226 -6.93 -12.00 -5.14
C GLN A 226 -5.69 -11.55 -5.91
N ALA A 227 -5.85 -10.90 -7.07
CA ALA A 227 -4.71 -10.42 -7.86
C ALA A 227 -3.89 -9.38 -7.09
N ILE A 228 -4.57 -8.45 -6.39
CA ILE A 228 -3.94 -7.47 -5.51
C ILE A 228 -3.30 -8.18 -4.31
N GLN A 229 -4.04 -9.04 -3.63
CA GLN A 229 -3.58 -9.74 -2.43
C GLN A 229 -2.33 -10.60 -2.69
N TRP A 230 -2.29 -11.34 -3.82
CA TRP A 230 -1.17 -12.24 -4.14
C TRP A 230 0.08 -11.42 -4.47
N THR A 231 -0.11 -10.36 -5.26
CA THR A 231 0.95 -9.43 -5.60
C THR A 231 1.51 -8.74 -4.35
N TYR A 232 0.64 -8.27 -3.46
CA TYR A 232 1.04 -7.63 -2.21
C TYR A 232 1.83 -8.56 -1.29
N LEU A 233 1.39 -9.81 -1.10
CA LEU A 233 2.13 -10.78 -0.29
C LEU A 233 3.50 -11.09 -0.88
N ALA A 234 3.62 -11.18 -2.21
CA ALA A 234 4.91 -11.36 -2.86
C ALA A 234 5.86 -10.17 -2.66
N LEU A 235 5.33 -8.94 -2.71
CA LEU A 235 6.10 -7.72 -2.41
C LEU A 235 6.57 -7.69 -0.94
N LEU A 236 5.68 -8.08 -0.03
CA LEU A 236 5.91 -8.09 1.41
C LEU A 236 6.92 -9.17 1.83
N ALA A 237 6.84 -10.36 1.23
CA ALA A 237 7.65 -11.54 1.54
C ALA A 237 9.08 -11.52 0.94
N THR A 238 9.49 -10.44 0.28
CA THR A 238 10.82 -10.31 -0.30
C THR A 238 11.58 -9.11 0.22
N ARG A 239 12.83 -9.37 0.60
CA ARG A 239 13.80 -8.32 0.94
C ARG A 239 14.52 -7.86 -0.30
N ASP A 240 14.52 -6.55 -0.52
CA ASP A 240 15.33 -5.95 -1.57
C ASP A 240 16.82 -6.17 -1.23
N PRO A 241 17.62 -6.84 -2.08
CA PRO A 241 19.07 -6.98 -1.86
C PRO A 241 19.81 -5.64 -1.78
N LEU A 242 19.19 -4.56 -2.25
CA LEU A 242 19.70 -3.20 -2.21
C LEU A 242 19.05 -2.38 -1.08
N PHE A 243 18.87 -2.98 0.11
CA PHE A 243 18.37 -2.31 1.32
C PHE A 243 18.89 -0.86 1.43
N GLY A 244 17.98 0.11 1.49
CA GLY A 244 18.31 1.53 1.53
C GLY A 244 18.53 2.20 0.16
N ARG A 245 18.00 1.63 -0.92
CA ARG A 245 17.90 2.28 -2.23
C ARG A 245 16.45 2.26 -2.73
N ARG A 246 16.13 3.21 -3.61
CA ARG A 246 14.82 3.34 -4.27
C ARG A 246 14.37 2.01 -4.88
N ARG A 247 13.24 1.49 -4.40
CA ARG A 247 12.56 0.32 -4.99
C ARG A 247 11.48 0.82 -5.93
N SER A 248 11.46 0.38 -7.18
CA SER A 248 10.39 0.70 -8.13
C SER A 248 9.63 -0.55 -8.55
N VAL A 249 8.31 -0.51 -8.47
CA VAL A 249 7.43 -1.59 -8.93
C VAL A 249 6.52 -1.04 -10.02
N THR A 250 6.74 -1.52 -11.24
CA THR A 250 6.12 -1.01 -12.47
C THR A 250 4.98 -1.91 -12.92
N GLY A 251 3.94 -1.33 -13.51
CA GLY A 251 2.87 -2.09 -14.18
C GLY A 251 1.81 -2.66 -13.23
N LEU A 252 1.77 -2.25 -11.97
CA LEU A 252 0.69 -2.65 -11.04
C LEU A 252 -0.66 -2.06 -11.46
N ASP A 253 -0.66 -0.81 -11.87
CA ASP A 253 -1.76 -0.08 -12.52
C ASP A 253 -2.40 -0.93 -13.63
N THR A 254 -1.62 -1.22 -14.67
CA THR A 254 -2.08 -1.95 -15.86
C THR A 254 -2.45 -3.40 -15.55
N PHE A 255 -1.66 -4.08 -14.72
CA PHE A 255 -1.94 -5.46 -14.32
C PHE A 255 -3.24 -5.58 -13.52
N PHE A 256 -3.46 -4.71 -12.52
CA PHE A 256 -4.69 -4.74 -11.73
C PHE A 256 -5.89 -4.28 -12.55
N ASP A 257 -5.74 -3.32 -13.46
CA ASP A 257 -6.83 -2.85 -14.30
C ASP A 257 -7.43 -3.98 -15.16
N VAL A 258 -6.60 -4.89 -15.68
CA VAL A 258 -7.06 -6.08 -16.40
C VAL A 258 -8.04 -6.92 -15.57
N TYR A 259 -7.77 -7.13 -14.28
CA TYR A 259 -8.67 -7.85 -13.39
C TYR A 259 -9.90 -7.02 -13.02
N PHE A 260 -9.73 -5.72 -12.76
CA PHE A 260 -10.83 -4.82 -12.44
C PHE A 260 -11.84 -4.73 -13.59
N GLN A 261 -11.38 -4.46 -14.81
CA GLN A 261 -12.24 -4.37 -15.99
C GLN A 261 -13.04 -5.65 -16.19
N ARG A 262 -12.39 -6.81 -16.06
CA ARG A 262 -13.04 -8.12 -16.15
C ARG A 262 -14.11 -8.29 -15.08
N ASP A 263 -13.79 -8.01 -13.82
CA ASP A 263 -14.71 -8.24 -12.70
C ASP A 263 -15.88 -7.25 -12.72
N LEU A 264 -15.64 -6.00 -13.12
CA LEU A 264 -16.68 -4.98 -13.38
C LEU A 264 -17.61 -5.43 -14.52
N ALA A 265 -17.06 -5.87 -15.66
CA ALA A 265 -17.85 -6.33 -16.81
C ALA A 265 -18.71 -7.57 -16.49
N ARG A 266 -18.30 -8.37 -15.51
CA ARG A 266 -19.04 -9.55 -15.03
C ARG A 266 -20.02 -9.22 -13.91
N GLY A 267 -20.08 -7.99 -13.43
CA GLY A 267 -20.87 -7.59 -12.27
C GLY A 267 -20.40 -8.25 -10.95
N LEU A 268 -19.15 -8.72 -10.90
CA LEU A 268 -18.54 -9.24 -9.67
C LEU A 268 -18.03 -8.11 -8.78
N LEU A 269 -17.88 -6.91 -9.31
CA LEU A 269 -17.38 -5.75 -8.61
C LEU A 269 -18.15 -4.51 -9.10
N VAL A 270 -18.34 -3.53 -8.23
CA VAL A 270 -18.72 -2.16 -8.62
C VAL A 270 -17.54 -1.22 -8.44
N GLU A 271 -17.59 -0.03 -9.04
CA GLU A 271 -16.46 0.90 -8.99
C GLU A 271 -16.07 1.29 -7.56
N GLU A 272 -17.04 1.47 -6.67
CA GLU A 272 -16.79 1.76 -5.25
C GLU A 272 -15.94 0.69 -4.57
N GLU A 273 -16.23 -0.59 -4.85
CA GLU A 273 -15.47 -1.71 -4.30
C GLU A 273 -14.10 -1.85 -4.98
N ALA A 274 -13.97 -1.45 -6.25
CA ALA A 274 -12.68 -1.40 -6.92
C ALA A 274 -11.77 -0.34 -6.29
N GLN A 275 -12.30 0.86 -6.03
CA GLN A 275 -11.58 1.91 -5.31
C GLN A 275 -11.25 1.48 -3.87
N GLU A 276 -12.18 0.82 -3.16
CA GLU A 276 -11.95 0.31 -1.80
C GLU A 276 -10.76 -0.67 -1.74
N LEU A 277 -10.62 -1.54 -2.75
CA LEU A 277 -9.47 -2.46 -2.85
C LEU A 277 -8.14 -1.72 -3.08
N VAL A 278 -8.15 -0.67 -3.92
CA VAL A 278 -6.97 0.17 -4.16
C VAL A 278 -6.61 0.98 -2.91
N ASP A 279 -7.60 1.52 -2.22
CA ASP A 279 -7.43 2.27 -0.98
C ASP A 279 -6.84 1.35 0.11
N ASP A 280 -7.36 0.14 0.31
CA ASP A 280 -6.85 -0.77 1.33
C ASP A 280 -5.41 -1.23 1.03
N LEU A 281 -5.09 -1.55 -0.24
CA LEU A 281 -3.70 -1.75 -0.66
C LEU A 281 -2.83 -0.54 -0.31
N MET A 282 -3.29 0.66 -0.63
CA MET A 282 -2.54 1.89 -0.39
C MET A 282 -2.34 2.17 1.11
N ILE A 283 -3.31 1.85 1.96
CA ILE A 283 -3.16 1.89 3.41
C ILE A 283 -2.00 1.00 3.84
N LYS A 284 -1.92 -0.24 3.33
CA LYS A 284 -0.80 -1.15 3.65
C LYS A 284 0.56 -0.62 3.19
N LEU A 285 0.62 -0.03 2.00
CA LEU A 285 1.84 0.57 1.46
C LEU A 285 2.25 1.86 2.19
N ARG A 286 1.32 2.56 2.84
CA ARG A 286 1.56 3.74 3.68
C ARG A 286 2.01 3.40 5.10
N LEU A 287 1.79 2.16 5.55
CA LEU A 287 2.29 1.71 6.85
C LEU A 287 3.80 1.48 6.79
N PRO A 288 4.53 1.76 7.88
CA PRO A 288 5.98 1.51 7.93
C PRO A 288 6.24 0.01 7.88
N GLN A 289 6.47 -0.50 6.68
CA GLN A 289 6.80 -1.90 6.43
C GLN A 289 8.29 -2.03 6.13
N PRO A 290 9.01 -2.91 6.84
CA PRO A 290 10.46 -3.03 6.73
C PRO A 290 10.97 -3.47 5.34
N THR A 291 10.11 -4.09 4.52
CA THR A 291 10.43 -4.53 3.16
C THR A 291 10.00 -3.56 2.05
N LEU A 292 9.24 -2.51 2.38
CA LEU A 292 8.57 -1.64 1.41
C LEU A 292 8.89 -0.14 1.60
N SER A 293 9.95 0.21 2.32
CA SER A 293 10.42 1.60 2.43
C SER A 293 10.88 2.18 1.09
N GLU A 294 10.67 3.49 0.87
CA GLU A 294 11.07 4.21 -0.36
C GLU A 294 10.55 3.57 -1.66
N LEU A 295 9.31 3.06 -1.63
CA LEU A 295 8.66 2.44 -2.78
C LEU A 295 8.16 3.50 -3.77
N TYR A 296 8.64 3.43 -5.01
CA TYR A 296 8.14 4.17 -6.16
C TYR A 296 7.16 3.31 -6.94
N LEU A 297 5.99 3.88 -7.25
CA LEU A 297 4.95 3.28 -8.06
C LEU A 297 4.78 4.11 -9.35
N PRO A 298 5.48 3.76 -10.44
CA PRO A 298 5.28 4.38 -11.73
C PRO A 298 3.86 4.09 -12.26
N LEU A 299 3.15 5.15 -12.61
CA LEU A 299 1.81 5.15 -13.19
C LEU A 299 1.88 5.57 -14.66
N ALA A 300 0.89 5.15 -15.45
CA ALA A 300 0.87 5.31 -16.91
C ALA A 300 2.15 4.78 -17.57
N ALA A 301 2.67 3.67 -17.03
CA ALA A 301 3.92 3.06 -17.49
C ALA A 301 3.73 2.06 -18.64
N GLY A 302 2.49 1.74 -18.99
CA GLY A 302 2.16 0.92 -20.15
C GLY A 302 2.34 1.66 -21.47
N VAL A 303 2.55 0.90 -22.54
CA VAL A 303 2.44 1.39 -23.91
C VAL A 303 1.52 0.48 -24.71
N ASP A 304 0.80 1.05 -25.66
CA ASP A 304 0.04 0.27 -26.63
C ASP A 304 0.97 -0.32 -27.73
N PRO A 305 0.46 -1.18 -28.62
CA PRO A 305 1.27 -1.76 -29.71
C PRO A 305 1.90 -0.73 -30.65
N GLU A 306 1.34 0.49 -30.70
CA GLU A 306 1.88 1.62 -31.47
C GLU A 306 2.91 2.45 -30.69
N GLY A 307 3.21 2.08 -29.44
CA GLY A 307 4.17 2.74 -28.57
C GLY A 307 3.65 4.00 -27.89
N ARG A 308 2.34 4.25 -27.91
CA ARG A 308 1.73 5.39 -27.21
C ARG A 308 1.55 5.06 -25.73
N PRO A 309 1.70 6.04 -24.82
CA PRO A 309 1.44 5.83 -23.40
C PRO A 309 0.03 5.29 -23.16
N LEU A 310 -0.06 4.25 -22.34
CA LEU A 310 -1.30 3.59 -21.98
C LEU A 310 -1.70 4.05 -20.58
N VAL A 311 -2.80 4.80 -20.52
CA VAL A 311 -3.48 5.18 -19.27
C VAL A 311 -4.63 4.20 -19.05
N THR A 312 -4.78 3.73 -17.83
CA THR A 312 -5.84 2.84 -17.37
C THR A 312 -6.76 3.54 -16.38
N ARG A 313 -7.91 2.95 -16.09
CA ARG A 313 -8.79 3.48 -15.04
C ARG A 313 -8.15 3.33 -13.66
N THR A 314 -7.34 2.30 -13.47
CA THR A 314 -6.60 2.09 -12.21
C THR A 314 -5.54 3.16 -11.95
N ASP A 315 -4.97 3.79 -12.98
CA ASP A 315 -4.09 4.97 -12.79
C ASP A 315 -4.83 6.10 -12.07
N PHE A 316 -6.08 6.38 -12.47
CA PHE A 316 -6.93 7.33 -11.78
C PHE A 316 -7.23 6.88 -10.35
N ARG A 317 -7.54 5.59 -10.12
CA ARG A 317 -7.80 5.06 -8.77
C ARG A 317 -6.59 5.22 -7.84
N PHE A 318 -5.38 4.97 -8.33
CA PHE A 318 -4.14 5.16 -7.56
C PHE A 318 -3.94 6.63 -7.18
N VAL A 319 -4.10 7.55 -8.14
CA VAL A 319 -4.00 8.99 -7.90
C VAL A 319 -5.10 9.45 -6.93
N ASN A 320 -6.32 8.91 -7.04
CA ASN A 320 -7.47 9.23 -6.18
C ASN A 320 -7.23 8.89 -4.71
N THR A 321 -6.32 7.95 -4.39
CA THR A 321 -5.93 7.67 -3.00
C THR A 321 -5.35 8.90 -2.29
N CYS A 322 -4.83 9.89 -3.03
CA CYS A 322 -4.39 11.17 -2.47
C CYS A 322 -5.57 12.02 -1.95
N TYR A 323 -6.78 11.81 -2.46
CA TYR A 323 -7.99 12.40 -1.91
C TYR A 323 -8.61 11.51 -0.83
N ASN A 324 -8.83 10.22 -1.13
CA ASN A 324 -9.52 9.29 -0.22
C ASN A 324 -8.78 9.10 1.11
N LEU A 325 -7.46 9.00 1.07
CA LEU A 325 -6.60 8.79 2.24
C LEU A 325 -5.81 10.06 2.62
N GLY A 326 -5.98 11.14 1.87
CA GLY A 326 -5.24 12.38 2.04
C GLY A 326 -3.78 12.32 1.54
N PRO A 327 -3.05 13.45 1.66
CA PRO A 327 -1.66 13.57 1.25
C PRO A 327 -0.74 12.56 1.94
N ALA A 328 0.23 12.03 1.21
CA ALA A 328 1.20 11.08 1.76
C ALA A 328 2.58 11.23 1.12
N ALA A 329 3.62 11.02 1.94
CA ALA A 329 5.00 11.04 1.47
C ALA A 329 5.42 9.70 0.82
N GLU A 330 4.82 8.60 1.25
CA GLU A 330 5.06 7.26 0.73
C GLU A 330 3.72 6.53 0.54
N PRO A 331 3.61 5.59 -0.41
CA PRO A 331 4.57 5.35 -1.49
C PRO A 331 4.66 6.55 -2.45
N HIS A 332 5.76 6.65 -3.20
CA HIS A 332 5.92 7.70 -4.20
C HIS A 332 5.13 7.36 -5.47
N LEU A 333 3.94 7.94 -5.59
CA LEU A 333 3.16 7.90 -6.84
C LEU A 333 3.87 8.74 -7.90
N LEU A 334 4.27 8.08 -8.98
CA LEU A 334 5.16 8.66 -9.97
C LEU A 334 4.52 8.58 -11.36
N VAL A 335 4.03 9.69 -11.85
CA VAL A 335 3.39 9.77 -13.17
C VAL A 335 4.47 9.83 -14.25
N LEU A 336 4.49 8.85 -15.17
CA LEU A 336 5.32 8.93 -16.36
C LEU A 336 4.73 9.94 -17.35
N TRP A 337 5.11 11.20 -17.18
CA TRP A 337 4.53 12.33 -17.88
C TRP A 337 4.96 12.38 -19.35
N SER A 338 3.96 12.40 -20.22
CA SER A 338 4.14 12.62 -21.65
C SER A 338 3.05 13.55 -22.17
N ALA A 339 3.39 14.39 -23.15
CA ALA A 339 2.42 15.21 -23.86
C ALA A 339 1.38 14.34 -24.62
N ALA A 340 1.69 13.06 -24.86
CA ALA A 340 0.79 12.09 -25.47
C ALA A 340 -0.20 11.43 -24.49
N LEU A 341 -0.09 11.68 -23.18
CA LEU A 341 -1.09 11.24 -22.21
C LEU A 341 -2.45 11.90 -22.49
N SER A 342 -3.53 11.23 -22.10
CA SER A 342 -4.87 11.81 -22.23
C SER A 342 -4.98 13.13 -21.47
N GLY A 343 -5.66 14.11 -22.08
CA GLY A 343 -5.87 15.42 -21.46
C GLY A 343 -6.59 15.33 -20.11
N ALA A 344 -7.53 14.38 -19.98
CA ALA A 344 -8.25 14.11 -18.74
C ALA A 344 -7.31 13.65 -17.61
N PHE A 345 -6.42 12.69 -17.89
CA PHE A 345 -5.48 12.20 -16.87
C PHE A 345 -4.46 13.27 -16.49
N ARG A 346 -3.94 14.03 -17.48
CA ARG A 346 -3.04 15.15 -17.23
C ARG A 346 -3.69 16.23 -16.35
N ARG A 347 -4.95 16.58 -16.64
CA ARG A 347 -5.75 17.51 -15.83
C ARG A 347 -5.89 16.99 -14.39
N PHE A 348 -6.33 15.75 -14.23
CA PHE A 348 -6.56 15.15 -12.91
C PHE A 348 -5.26 15.10 -12.07
N CYS A 349 -4.13 14.71 -12.68
CA CYS A 349 -2.84 14.74 -12.00
C CYS A 349 -2.44 16.17 -11.58
N GLY A 350 -2.70 17.17 -12.43
CA GLY A 350 -2.45 18.57 -12.10
C GLY A 350 -3.30 19.04 -10.91
N GLU A 351 -4.57 18.68 -10.89
CA GLU A 351 -5.47 18.99 -9.77
C GLU A 351 -4.99 18.37 -8.46
N VAL A 352 -4.70 17.08 -8.46
CA VAL A 352 -4.21 16.36 -7.28
C VAL A 352 -2.88 16.92 -6.79
N THR A 353 -1.98 17.31 -7.70
CA THR A 353 -0.71 17.94 -7.33
C THR A 353 -0.93 19.29 -6.64
N ILE A 354 -1.82 20.13 -7.17
CA ILE A 354 -2.11 21.43 -6.56
C ILE A 354 -2.74 21.24 -5.16
N ASP A 355 -3.61 20.24 -5.00
CA ASP A 355 -4.33 20.04 -3.73
C ASP A 355 -3.49 19.35 -2.66
N THR A 356 -2.60 18.43 -3.07
CA THR A 356 -1.98 17.48 -2.13
C THR A 356 -0.46 17.52 -2.12
N SER A 357 0.20 18.08 -3.15
CA SER A 357 1.67 18.05 -3.32
C SER A 357 2.27 16.65 -3.11
N SER A 358 1.52 15.61 -3.49
CA SER A 358 1.87 14.21 -3.19
C SER A 358 2.31 13.39 -4.42
N LEU A 359 2.24 13.97 -5.63
CA LEU A 359 2.68 13.30 -6.85
C LEU A 359 4.11 13.69 -7.23
N ARG A 360 4.78 12.76 -7.91
CA ARG A 360 6.04 12.98 -8.62
C ARG A 360 5.86 12.71 -10.10
N TYR A 361 6.77 13.23 -10.92
CA TYR A 361 6.74 13.11 -12.37
C TYR A 361 8.10 12.66 -12.90
N ALA A 362 8.11 11.83 -13.93
CA ALA A 362 9.31 11.49 -14.70
C ALA A 362 8.94 11.31 -16.17
N ARG A 363 9.91 11.36 -17.08
CA ARG A 363 9.66 11.16 -18.52
C ARG A 363 9.57 9.69 -18.90
N ALA A 364 10.43 8.87 -18.31
CA ALA A 364 10.54 7.45 -18.64
C ALA A 364 11.24 6.68 -17.51
N LEU A 365 11.27 5.37 -17.66
CA LEU A 365 12.05 4.44 -16.86
C LEU A 365 13.33 4.01 -17.61
N PRO A 366 14.38 3.53 -16.92
CA PRO A 366 14.55 3.50 -15.47
C PRO A 366 14.64 4.91 -14.88
N LEU A 367 14.28 5.04 -13.60
CA LEU A 367 14.30 6.37 -12.99
C LEU A 367 15.70 6.94 -12.91
N PRO A 368 15.85 8.24 -13.17
CA PRO A 368 17.10 8.91 -12.92
C PRO A 368 17.55 8.80 -11.47
N GLN A 369 18.87 8.78 -11.26
CA GLN A 369 19.44 8.76 -9.92
C GLN A 369 19.20 10.08 -9.19
N THR A 370 19.22 11.18 -9.94
CA THR A 370 18.95 12.53 -9.45
C THR A 370 17.46 12.85 -9.51
N GLY A 371 17.01 13.67 -8.56
CA GLY A 371 15.66 14.18 -8.52
C GLY A 371 15.68 15.64 -8.13
N LEU A 372 14.68 16.39 -8.57
CA LEU A 372 14.49 17.80 -8.24
C LEU A 372 13.16 17.97 -7.53
N ALA A 373 13.05 19.07 -6.78
CA ALA A 373 11.77 19.52 -6.26
C ALA A 373 11.56 20.99 -6.62
N HIS A 374 10.40 21.28 -7.19
CA HIS A 374 9.97 22.63 -7.52
C HIS A 374 8.78 23.02 -6.65
N THR A 375 8.74 24.28 -6.23
CA THR A 375 7.67 24.81 -5.39
C THR A 375 7.03 25.99 -6.07
N PHE A 376 5.71 25.96 -6.18
CA PHE A 376 4.91 27.03 -6.76
C PHE A 376 3.99 27.63 -5.69
N SER A 377 3.71 28.92 -5.79
CA SER A 377 2.48 29.47 -5.22
C SER A 377 1.33 29.17 -6.18
N PRO A 378 0.11 28.91 -5.67
CA PRO A 378 -1.07 28.77 -6.51
C PRO A 378 -1.22 29.95 -7.50
N ASP A 379 -1.05 31.18 -7.01
CA ASP A 379 -1.20 32.40 -7.82
C ASP A 379 -0.14 32.52 -8.93
N ALA A 380 1.04 31.89 -8.79
CA ALA A 380 2.06 31.87 -9.83
C ALA A 380 1.70 30.90 -10.97
N LEU A 381 0.86 29.90 -10.70
CA LEU A 381 0.34 29.00 -11.72
C LEU A 381 -0.88 29.58 -12.44
N GLY A 382 -1.60 30.53 -11.85
CA GLY A 382 -2.76 31.17 -12.48
C GLY A 382 -3.76 31.71 -11.47
N ALA A 383 -4.65 32.59 -11.94
CA ALA A 383 -5.69 33.20 -11.10
C ALA A 383 -6.88 32.27 -10.90
N THR A 384 -7.16 31.42 -11.88
CA THR A 384 -8.23 30.42 -11.80
C THR A 384 -7.68 29.01 -11.67
N ARG A 385 -8.47 28.09 -11.13
CA ARG A 385 -8.07 26.69 -11.00
C ARG A 385 -7.75 26.05 -12.36
N THR A 386 -8.52 26.37 -13.39
CA THR A 386 -8.28 25.88 -14.76
C THR A 386 -6.93 26.36 -15.28
N GLU A 387 -6.62 27.66 -15.15
CA GLU A 387 -5.31 28.20 -15.53
C GLU A 387 -4.17 27.53 -14.76
N GLN A 388 -4.34 27.31 -13.45
CA GLN A 388 -3.33 26.67 -12.61
C GLN A 388 -2.97 25.27 -13.12
N VAL A 389 -3.97 24.47 -13.46
CA VAL A 389 -3.78 23.10 -13.95
C VAL A 389 -3.16 23.11 -15.35
N GLU A 390 -3.65 23.97 -16.25
CA GLU A 390 -3.13 24.10 -17.61
C GLU A 390 -1.66 24.54 -17.62
N ASN A 391 -1.34 25.61 -16.86
CA ASN A 391 0.03 26.14 -16.79
C ASN A 391 0.99 25.16 -16.12
N LEU A 392 0.56 24.42 -15.09
CA LEU A 392 1.36 23.35 -14.51
C LEU A 392 1.63 22.26 -15.56
N GLY A 393 0.62 21.85 -16.32
CA GLY A 393 0.77 20.87 -17.39
C GLY A 393 1.73 21.32 -18.49
N LEU A 394 1.65 22.59 -18.92
CA LEU A 394 2.57 23.20 -19.87
C LEU A 394 4.00 23.29 -19.31
N TRP A 395 4.14 23.64 -18.03
CA TRP A 395 5.43 23.68 -17.37
C TRP A 395 6.08 22.29 -17.34
N LEU A 396 5.32 21.25 -17.01
CA LEU A 396 5.76 19.84 -17.04
C LEU A 396 6.17 19.41 -18.46
N ASP A 397 5.43 19.82 -19.49
CA ASP A 397 5.76 19.53 -20.89
C ASP A 397 7.10 20.14 -21.31
N GLY A 398 7.49 21.27 -20.72
CA GLY A 398 8.75 21.97 -21.00
C GLY A 398 9.97 21.46 -20.22
N GLN A 399 9.80 20.53 -19.27
CA GLN A 399 10.92 20.08 -18.44
C GLN A 399 11.87 19.15 -19.21
N PRO A 400 13.20 19.29 -19.03
CA PRO A 400 14.18 18.45 -19.71
C PRO A 400 14.06 16.99 -19.27
N GLU A 401 14.53 16.09 -20.14
CA GLU A 401 14.73 14.70 -19.76
C GLU A 401 15.94 14.59 -18.82
N GLY A 402 15.83 13.79 -17.75
CA GLY A 402 16.99 13.42 -16.94
C GLY A 402 16.81 13.45 -15.43
N ASP A 403 15.76 14.08 -14.90
CA ASP A 403 15.42 14.06 -13.47
C ASP A 403 13.98 13.61 -13.25
N HIS A 404 13.70 12.98 -12.11
CA HIS A 404 12.33 12.92 -11.61
C HIS A 404 12.02 14.17 -10.78
N LEU A 405 10.80 14.67 -10.89
CA LEU A 405 10.38 15.95 -10.37
C LEU A 405 9.32 15.76 -9.30
N GLY A 406 9.60 16.25 -8.11
CA GLY A 406 8.60 16.47 -7.08
C GLY A 406 8.02 17.87 -7.19
N ILE A 407 6.70 18.00 -7.16
CA ILE A 407 6.04 19.32 -7.24
C ILE A 407 5.34 19.62 -5.92
N ASN A 408 5.65 20.80 -5.38
CA ASN A 408 5.00 21.39 -4.23
C ASN A 408 4.16 22.58 -4.67
N VAL A 409 2.93 22.68 -4.20
CA VAL A 409 2.09 23.85 -4.43
C VAL A 409 1.58 24.35 -3.09
N PHE A 410 2.17 25.44 -2.60
CA PHE A 410 1.87 25.99 -1.28
C PHE A 410 1.75 27.51 -1.33
N GLY A 411 0.75 28.05 -0.62
CA GLY A 411 0.70 29.48 -0.34
C GLY A 411 1.82 29.88 0.63
N ARG A 412 2.53 30.98 0.34
CA ARG A 412 3.60 31.51 1.21
C ARG A 412 3.12 31.74 2.64
N GLU A 413 1.91 32.29 2.79
CA GLU A 413 1.28 32.52 4.10
C GLU A 413 1.01 31.21 4.85
N ALA A 414 0.61 30.16 4.14
CA ALA A 414 0.39 28.85 4.74
C ALA A 414 1.70 28.34 5.35
N LEU A 415 2.81 28.38 4.60
CA LEU A 415 4.14 27.94 5.08
C LEU A 415 4.64 28.76 6.28
N LEU A 416 4.50 30.10 6.23
CA LEU A 416 4.84 30.97 7.37
C LEU A 416 3.97 30.67 8.59
N SER A 417 2.69 30.39 8.39
CA SER A 417 1.79 30.01 9.47
C SER A 417 2.15 28.64 10.07
N THR A 418 2.68 27.71 9.27
CA THR A 418 3.19 26.42 9.76
C THR A 418 4.48 26.59 10.57
N LEU A 419 5.35 27.53 10.22
CA LEU A 419 6.54 27.83 11.04
C LEU A 419 6.19 28.27 12.46
N THR A 420 5.13 29.06 12.61
CA THR A 420 4.67 29.58 13.91
C THR A 420 3.73 28.63 14.64
N ARG A 421 2.89 27.90 13.89
CA ARG A 421 1.92 26.92 14.40
C ARG A 421 2.07 25.60 13.64
N PRO A 422 3.04 24.74 14.05
CA PRO A 422 3.36 23.55 13.26
C PRO A 422 2.22 22.57 13.09
N ASN A 423 1.29 22.50 14.04
CA ASN A 423 0.15 21.56 14.01
C ASN A 423 -1.12 22.17 13.38
N LYS A 424 -1.03 23.34 12.73
CA LYS A 424 -2.21 24.01 12.13
C LYS A 424 -2.81 23.19 10.99
N PHE A 425 -1.98 22.53 10.20
CA PHE A 425 -2.40 21.64 9.11
C PHE A 425 -2.17 20.20 9.53
N ALA A 426 -3.20 19.36 9.42
CA ALA A 426 -3.17 17.98 9.90
C ALA A 426 -2.10 17.14 9.17
N HIS A 427 -1.95 17.36 7.86
CA HIS A 427 -0.97 16.70 7.01
C HIS A 427 -0.31 17.75 6.11
N LEU A 428 1.02 17.71 6.03
CA LEU A 428 1.77 18.58 5.14
C LEU A 428 2.94 17.77 4.57
N THR A 429 2.65 17.10 3.45
CA THR A 429 3.62 16.36 2.65
C THR A 429 4.42 17.35 1.81
N VAL A 430 5.74 17.23 1.81
CA VAL A 430 6.64 18.06 1.01
C VAL A 430 7.49 17.17 0.13
N GLN A 431 7.50 17.44 -1.16
CA GLN A 431 8.43 16.86 -2.12
C GLN A 431 9.81 17.52 -1.97
N LEU A 432 10.84 16.68 -1.93
CA LEU A 432 12.25 17.03 -1.94
C LEU A 432 12.94 16.38 -3.15
N ALA A 433 14.17 16.80 -3.42
CA ALA A 433 15.00 16.22 -4.48
C ALA A 433 15.17 14.70 -4.32
N GLU A 434 15.41 14.25 -3.08
CA GLU A 434 15.73 12.86 -2.78
C GLU A 434 14.49 11.96 -2.55
N GLY A 435 13.31 12.55 -2.33
CA GLY A 435 12.08 11.83 -2.01
C GLY A 435 10.98 12.78 -1.53
N ALA A 436 10.13 12.34 -0.61
CA ALA A 436 9.10 13.17 0.01
C ALA A 436 9.09 12.97 1.51
N VAL A 437 8.59 13.96 2.26
CA VAL A 437 8.55 13.92 3.72
C VAL A 437 7.25 14.47 4.26
N ASP A 438 6.70 13.80 5.27
CA ASP A 438 5.68 14.39 6.14
C ASP A 438 6.36 15.33 7.14
N LEU A 439 6.10 16.64 7.07
CA LEU A 439 6.71 17.61 7.97
C LEU A 439 6.46 17.34 9.47
N HIS A 440 5.40 16.61 9.82
CA HIS A 440 5.10 16.24 11.20
C HIS A 440 6.01 15.14 11.74
N SER A 441 6.57 14.31 10.86
CA SER A 441 7.53 13.26 11.24
C SER A 441 8.91 13.83 11.60
N LEU A 442 9.27 14.99 11.03
CA LEU A 442 10.55 15.66 11.27
C LEU A 442 10.71 16.20 12.69
N SER A 443 11.97 16.34 13.11
CA SER A 443 12.36 17.10 14.31
C SER A 443 12.00 18.59 14.15
N PRO A 444 11.84 19.36 15.24
CA PRO A 444 11.55 20.80 15.15
C PRO A 444 12.58 21.57 14.30
N LEU A 445 13.87 21.21 14.42
CA LEU A 445 14.94 21.81 13.61
C LEU A 445 14.84 21.40 12.14
N GLY A 446 14.66 20.11 11.85
CA GLY A 446 14.53 19.62 10.48
C GLY A 446 13.31 20.20 9.77
N ARG A 447 12.17 20.27 10.46
CA ARG A 447 10.95 20.92 9.96
C ARG A 447 11.19 22.39 9.62
N ARG A 448 11.86 23.12 10.51
CA ARG A 448 12.20 24.54 10.27
C ARG A 448 13.12 24.69 9.05
N GLN A 449 14.12 23.82 8.91
CA GLN A 449 15.04 23.83 7.75
C GLN A 449 14.29 23.61 6.44
N VAL A 450 13.43 22.59 6.36
CA VAL A 450 12.64 22.31 5.16
C VAL A 450 11.70 23.49 4.84
N LEU A 451 11.00 24.03 5.84
CA LEU A 451 10.12 25.19 5.63
C LEU A 451 10.88 26.43 5.16
N LEU A 452 12.08 26.69 5.69
CA LEU A 452 12.92 27.81 5.23
C LEU A 452 13.44 27.58 3.81
N GLN A 453 13.80 26.34 3.46
CA GLN A 453 14.20 25.98 2.10
C GLN A 453 13.05 26.21 1.10
N LEU A 454 11.82 25.80 1.46
CA LEU A 454 10.63 26.06 0.66
C LEU A 454 10.33 27.57 0.56
N LEU A 455 10.49 28.33 1.64
CA LEU A 455 10.24 29.78 1.58
C LEU A 455 11.26 30.50 0.70
N GLY A 456 12.53 30.07 0.75
CA GLY A 456 13.60 30.63 -0.09
C GLY A 456 13.52 30.24 -1.57
N SER A 457 12.64 29.31 -1.97
CA SER A 457 12.36 29.06 -3.38
C SER A 457 11.31 30.00 -3.97
N PHE A 458 10.50 30.71 -3.16
CA PHE A 458 9.61 31.78 -3.65
C PHE A 458 10.35 33.08 -3.96
N GLU A 459 11.60 33.22 -3.51
CA GLU A 459 12.43 34.43 -3.68
C GLU A 459 13.36 34.34 -4.91
N ARG A 460 13.37 33.20 -5.59
CA ARG A 460 14.13 32.92 -6.82
C ARG A 460 13.16 32.72 -7.96
#